data_AF-A0A1Y1ZMQ4-F1
#
_entry.id   AF-A0A1Y1ZMQ4-F1
#
_cell.length_a   1.000
_cell.length_b   1.000
_cell.length_c   1.000
_cell.angle_alpha   90.00
_cell.angle_beta   90.00
_cell.angle_gamma   90.00
#
_symmetry.space_group_name_H-M   'P 1'
#
loop_
_entity.id
_entity.type
_entity.pdbx_description
1 polymer ?
#
loop_
_entity_poly.entity_id
_entity_poly.type
_entity_poly.pdbx_seq_one_letter_code
_entity_poly.pdbx_strand_id
1 'polypeptide(L)'
;MNVFKILNTLPLLENYNNDINEWIEELTELFELWNIKEQERRFILCKECVNKEIRYVLDELKEKNNQVPSLKEIKIALEEYLEITSSVKYWNLINLKINSNESISNFNYKYLRKYNDIDSNIKKLITVNNYVNSIRSRIYPCLRILEEEIEDIKEAIKYAEKVERIEKKLNLNLNNIYKNNKME
;
A
#
# COMPACT_ATOMS: atom_id res chain seq x y z
N MET A 1 26.43 -15.94 3.88
CA MET A 1 25.01 -15.54 3.92
C MET A 1 24.20 -16.69 4.50
N ASN A 2 23.45 -16.49 5.59
CA ASN A 2 22.69 -17.57 6.21
C ASN A 2 21.37 -17.75 5.45
N VAL A 3 21.31 -18.77 4.59
CA VAL A 3 20.16 -19.06 3.72
C VAL A 3 18.89 -19.27 4.54
N PHE A 4 18.97 -19.93 5.69
CA PHE A 4 17.81 -20.16 6.57
C PHE A 4 17.24 -18.85 7.13
N LYS A 5 18.10 -17.86 7.43
CA LYS A 5 17.62 -16.54 7.88
C LYS A 5 16.82 -15.83 6.79
N ILE A 6 17.24 -15.93 5.53
CA ILE A 6 16.55 -15.30 4.40
C ILE A 6 15.20 -15.97 4.17
N LEU A 7 15.17 -17.31 4.14
CA LEU A 7 13.95 -18.08 3.93
C LEU A 7 12.89 -17.77 5.00
N ASN A 8 13.29 -17.58 6.25
CA ASN A 8 12.39 -17.22 7.35
C ASN A 8 11.89 -15.76 7.30
N THR A 9 12.48 -14.91 6.46
CA THR A 9 12.07 -13.51 6.28
C THR A 9 11.34 -13.26 4.97
N LEU A 10 11.04 -14.31 4.19
CA LEU A 10 10.42 -14.15 2.89
C LEU A 10 8.99 -13.59 3.02
N PRO A 11 8.67 -12.50 2.28
CA PRO A 11 7.33 -11.95 2.26
C PRO A 11 6.41 -12.86 1.45
N LEU A 12 5.62 -13.70 2.11
CA LEU A 12 4.67 -14.58 1.41
C LEU A 12 3.51 -13.78 0.83
N LEU A 13 3.24 -13.89 -0.47
CA LEU A 13 2.25 -13.08 -1.18
C LEU A 13 0.83 -13.18 -0.57
N GLU A 14 0.47 -14.34 -0.02
CA GLU A 14 -0.82 -14.56 0.64
C GLU A 14 -1.08 -13.61 1.82
N ASN A 15 -0.02 -13.07 2.44
CA ASN A 15 -0.13 -12.14 3.56
C ASN A 15 -0.50 -10.71 3.15
N TYR A 16 -0.51 -10.40 1.85
CA TYR A 16 -0.68 -9.03 1.34
C TYR A 16 -2.09 -8.73 0.84
N ASN A 17 -3.05 -9.67 0.96
CA ASN A 17 -4.44 -9.49 0.53
C ASN A 17 -4.56 -8.89 -0.89
N ASN A 18 -3.82 -9.45 -1.85
CA ASN A 18 -3.74 -8.97 -3.25
C ASN A 18 -3.09 -7.58 -3.44
N ASP A 19 -2.42 -6.99 -2.44
CA ASP A 19 -1.55 -5.82 -2.67
C ASP A 19 -0.18 -6.26 -3.21
N ILE A 20 -0.14 -6.50 -4.53
CA ILE A 20 1.09 -6.92 -5.23
C ILE A 20 2.19 -5.87 -5.14
N ASN A 21 1.85 -4.58 -5.03
CA ASN A 21 2.86 -3.52 -4.91
C ASN A 21 3.56 -3.56 -3.56
N GLU A 22 2.80 -3.72 -2.48
CA GLU A 22 3.38 -3.86 -1.12
C GLU A 22 4.29 -5.08 -1.04
N TRP A 23 3.85 -6.20 -1.60
CA TRP A 23 4.65 -7.42 -1.69
C TRP A 23 5.96 -7.19 -2.46
N ILE A 24 5.92 -6.48 -3.60
CA ILE A 24 7.11 -6.16 -4.40
C ILE A 24 8.05 -5.20 -3.69
N GLU A 25 7.52 -4.22 -2.94
CA GLU A 25 8.32 -3.31 -2.12
C GLU A 25 9.09 -4.09 -1.04
N GLU A 26 8.41 -4.95 -0.28
CA GLU A 26 9.07 -5.77 0.75
C GLU A 26 10.07 -6.78 0.16
N LEU A 27 9.78 -7.35 -1.02
CA LEU A 27 10.76 -8.16 -1.76
C LEU A 27 12.01 -7.35 -2.13
N THR A 28 11.82 -6.12 -2.59
CA THR A 28 12.91 -5.24 -3.02
C THR A 28 13.78 -4.86 -1.83
N GLU A 29 13.16 -4.47 -0.71
CA GLU A 29 13.85 -4.19 0.55
C GLU A 29 14.64 -5.41 1.05
N LEU A 30 14.07 -6.61 0.96
CA LEU A 30 14.74 -7.86 1.31
C LEU A 30 15.96 -8.10 0.40
N PHE A 31 15.82 -7.90 -0.92
CA PHE A 31 16.93 -8.06 -1.86
C PHE A 31 18.07 -7.08 -1.58
N GLU A 32 17.75 -5.85 -1.17
CA GLU A 32 18.73 -4.84 -0.79
C GLU A 32 19.41 -5.20 0.54
N LEU A 33 18.64 -5.52 1.57
CA LEU A 33 19.12 -5.89 2.90
C LEU A 33 20.12 -7.05 2.85
N TRP A 34 19.84 -8.05 2.02
CA TRP A 34 20.68 -9.23 1.87
C TRP A 34 21.66 -9.15 0.69
N ASN A 35 21.75 -7.99 0.02
CA ASN A 35 22.66 -7.73 -1.10
C ASN A 35 22.52 -8.77 -2.25
N ILE A 36 21.28 -9.16 -2.55
CA ILE A 36 20.93 -10.13 -3.59
C ILE A 36 20.85 -9.39 -4.92
N LYS A 37 21.91 -9.45 -5.73
CA LYS A 37 21.99 -8.71 -7.00
C LYS A 37 21.58 -9.50 -8.24
N GLU A 38 21.80 -10.80 -8.22
CA GLU A 38 21.58 -11.68 -9.38
C GLU A 38 20.09 -11.87 -9.68
N GLN A 39 19.68 -11.61 -10.93
CA GLN A 39 18.28 -11.69 -11.35
C GLN A 39 17.70 -13.09 -11.22
N GLU A 40 18.43 -14.13 -11.62
CA GLU A 40 17.99 -15.53 -11.47
C GLU A 40 17.73 -15.87 -10.01
N ARG A 41 18.61 -15.43 -9.11
CA ARG A 41 18.44 -15.64 -7.67
C ARG A 41 17.23 -14.91 -7.11
N ARG A 42 17.00 -13.66 -7.52
CA ARG A 42 15.79 -12.91 -7.15
C ARG A 42 14.53 -13.63 -7.62
N PHE A 43 14.53 -14.15 -8.85
CA PHE A 43 13.41 -14.87 -9.42
C PHE A 43 13.09 -16.18 -8.66
N ILE A 44 14.11 -16.96 -8.31
CA ILE A 44 13.95 -18.15 -7.46
C ILE A 44 13.29 -17.78 -6.13
N LEU A 45 13.74 -16.68 -5.49
CA LEU A 45 13.15 -16.23 -4.23
C LEU A 45 11.71 -15.74 -4.40
N CYS A 46 11.39 -15.04 -5.49
CA CYS A 46 10.01 -14.66 -5.81
C CYS A 46 9.11 -15.90 -5.90
N LYS A 47 9.58 -16.99 -6.55
CA LYS A 47 8.85 -18.26 -6.62
C LYS A 47 8.66 -18.89 -5.24
N GLU A 48 9.63 -18.77 -4.34
CA GLU A 48 9.48 -19.27 -2.96
C GLU A 48 8.49 -18.46 -2.12
N CYS A 49 8.20 -17.22 -2.51
CA CYS A 49 7.25 -16.34 -1.83
C CYS A 49 5.79 -16.54 -2.25
N VAL A 50 5.50 -17.48 -3.17
CA VAL A 50 4.17 -17.68 -3.75
C VAL A 50 3.74 -19.14 -3.72
N ASN A 51 2.43 -19.37 -3.81
CA ASN A 51 1.83 -20.70 -3.86
C ASN A 51 2.18 -21.42 -5.18
N LYS A 52 1.85 -22.71 -5.25
CA LYS A 52 2.24 -23.58 -6.36
C LYS A 52 1.65 -23.10 -7.69
N GLU A 53 0.42 -22.64 -7.69
CA GLU A 53 -0.30 -22.17 -8.88
C GLU A 53 0.38 -20.95 -9.47
N ILE A 54 0.73 -19.98 -8.62
CA ILE A 54 1.43 -18.77 -9.04
C ILE A 54 2.87 -19.09 -9.50
N ARG A 55 3.54 -20.09 -8.91
CA ARG A 55 4.86 -20.53 -9.42
C ARG A 55 4.80 -20.93 -10.89
N TYR A 56 3.72 -21.59 -11.33
CA TYR A 56 3.54 -21.94 -12.74
C TYR A 56 3.36 -20.70 -13.62
N VAL A 57 2.57 -19.71 -13.17
CA VAL A 57 2.42 -18.43 -13.88
C VAL A 57 3.77 -17.74 -14.08
N LEU A 58 4.63 -17.75 -13.05
CA LEU A 58 5.97 -17.18 -13.15
C LEU A 58 6.88 -17.96 -14.11
N ASP A 59 6.81 -19.29 -14.11
CA ASP A 59 7.58 -20.15 -15.01
C ASP A 59 7.15 -19.95 -16.47
N GLU A 60 5.85 -19.94 -16.76
CA GLU A 60 5.31 -19.64 -18.09
C GLU A 60 5.72 -18.25 -18.58
N LEU A 61 5.73 -17.25 -17.69
CA LEU A 61 6.19 -15.90 -18.01
C LEU A 61 7.67 -15.88 -18.40
N LYS A 62 8.52 -16.61 -17.66
CA LYS A 62 9.95 -16.75 -17.98
C LYS A 62 10.16 -17.45 -19.33
N GLU A 63 9.44 -18.53 -19.59
CA GLU A 63 9.50 -19.28 -20.85
C GLU A 63 9.07 -18.40 -22.05
N LYS A 64 7.94 -17.70 -21.92
CA LYS A 64 7.41 -16.80 -22.95
C LYS A 64 8.38 -15.66 -23.28
N ASN A 65 9.04 -15.11 -22.27
CA ASN A 65 9.98 -14.01 -22.44
C ASN A 65 11.38 -14.47 -22.87
N ASN A 66 11.68 -15.77 -22.78
CA ASN A 66 13.01 -16.36 -22.97
C ASN A 66 14.10 -15.69 -22.11
N GLN A 67 13.71 -15.10 -20.98
CA GLN A 67 14.58 -14.44 -20.00
C GLN A 67 13.85 -14.29 -18.66
N VAL A 68 14.60 -14.04 -17.58
CA VAL A 68 14.00 -13.76 -16.27
C VAL A 68 13.15 -12.48 -16.33
N PRO A 69 11.86 -12.55 -15.96
CA PRO A 69 11.00 -11.37 -15.97
C PRO A 69 11.40 -10.38 -14.86
N SER A 70 11.24 -9.09 -15.16
CA SER A 70 11.34 -8.01 -14.19
C SER A 70 10.20 -8.06 -13.16
N LEU A 71 10.38 -7.43 -12.00
CA LEU A 71 9.32 -7.31 -11.00
C LEU A 71 8.06 -6.61 -11.55
N LYS A 72 8.22 -5.71 -12.54
CA LYS A 72 7.10 -5.06 -13.22
C LYS A 72 6.31 -6.04 -14.08
N GLU A 73 6.99 -6.92 -14.83
CA GLU A 73 6.32 -7.95 -15.62
C GLU A 73 5.65 -8.99 -14.73
N ILE A 74 6.32 -9.40 -13.64
CA ILE A 74 5.75 -10.27 -12.63
C ILE A 74 4.47 -9.65 -12.07
N LYS A 75 4.50 -8.38 -11.67
CA LYS A 75 3.31 -7.67 -11.18
C LYS A 75 2.14 -7.78 -12.15
N ILE A 76 2.37 -7.47 -13.42
CA ILE A 76 1.31 -7.50 -14.45
C ILE A 76 0.73 -8.92 -14.58
N ALA A 77 1.58 -9.94 -14.67
CA ALA A 77 1.12 -11.32 -14.78
C ALA A 77 0.32 -11.79 -13.56
N LEU A 78 0.72 -11.36 -12.35
CA LEU A 78 -0.01 -11.66 -11.12
C LEU A 78 -1.35 -10.93 -11.06
N GLU A 79 -1.39 -9.66 -11.45
CA GLU A 79 -2.64 -8.88 -11.50
C GLU A 79 -3.63 -9.46 -12.52
N GLU A 80 -3.13 -9.94 -13.66
CA GLU A 80 -3.94 -10.64 -14.66
C GLU A 80 -4.47 -11.97 -14.11
N TYR A 81 -3.60 -12.79 -13.52
CA TYR A 81 -3.97 -14.10 -12.98
C TYR A 81 -4.95 -14.02 -11.81
N LEU A 82 -4.78 -13.03 -10.92
CA LEU A 82 -5.62 -12.81 -9.74
C LEU A 82 -6.82 -11.89 -10.00
N GLU A 83 -7.06 -11.51 -11.26
CA GLU A 83 -8.15 -10.63 -11.69
C GLU A 83 -8.18 -9.27 -10.94
N ILE A 84 -7.00 -8.72 -10.62
CA ILE A 84 -6.84 -7.44 -9.92
C ILE A 84 -7.01 -6.29 -10.91
N THR A 85 -8.26 -6.02 -11.28
CA THR A 85 -8.61 -4.94 -12.21
C THR A 85 -8.49 -3.55 -11.58
N SER A 86 -8.47 -2.49 -12.40
CA SER A 86 -8.53 -1.10 -11.92
C SER A 86 -9.73 -0.82 -11.01
N SER A 87 -10.86 -1.50 -11.22
CA SER A 87 -12.04 -1.40 -10.36
C SER A 87 -11.80 -2.00 -8.97
N VAL A 88 -11.16 -3.18 -8.92
CA VAL A 88 -10.74 -3.81 -7.65
C VAL A 88 -9.79 -2.88 -6.89
N LYS A 89 -8.79 -2.31 -7.57
CA LYS A 89 -7.85 -1.34 -6.97
C LYS A 89 -8.57 -0.09 -6.42
N TYR A 90 -9.57 0.42 -7.14
CA TYR A 90 -10.40 1.54 -6.69
C TYR A 90 -11.15 1.20 -5.39
N TRP A 91 -11.87 0.07 -5.35
CA TRP A 91 -12.60 -0.35 -4.16
C TRP A 91 -11.68 -0.57 -2.97
N ASN A 92 -10.52 -1.18 -3.20
CA ASN A 92 -9.50 -1.37 -2.16
C ASN A 92 -9.01 -0.04 -1.59
N LEU A 93 -8.84 0.99 -2.43
CA LEU A 93 -8.40 2.31 -1.95
C LEU A 93 -9.48 3.01 -1.12
N ILE A 94 -10.72 3.11 -1.61
CA ILE A 94 -11.76 3.89 -0.93
C ILE A 94 -12.24 3.23 0.39
N ASN A 95 -12.07 1.91 0.49
CA ASN A 95 -12.34 1.15 1.71
C ASN A 95 -11.15 1.11 2.67
N LEU A 96 -9.96 1.58 2.26
CA LEU A 96 -8.79 1.63 3.13
C LEU A 96 -9.06 2.53 4.33
N LYS A 97 -8.68 2.08 5.53
CA LYS A 97 -8.81 2.84 6.79
C LYS A 97 -7.49 2.90 7.53
N ILE A 98 -7.21 4.06 8.14
CA ILE A 98 -6.06 4.21 9.01
C ILE A 98 -6.23 3.41 10.30
N ASN A 99 -5.18 2.69 10.68
CA ASN A 99 -5.16 1.93 11.93
C ASN A 99 -4.98 2.87 13.13
N SER A 100 -5.50 2.48 14.30
CA SER A 100 -5.48 3.30 15.52
C SER A 100 -4.08 3.71 15.97
N ASN A 101 -3.08 2.86 15.73
CA ASN A 101 -1.68 3.08 16.12
C ASN A 101 -0.79 3.56 14.97
N GLU A 102 -1.35 3.73 13.76
CA GLU A 102 -0.62 4.18 12.57
C GLU A 102 -0.60 5.70 12.50
N SER A 103 0.57 6.29 12.25
CA SER A 103 0.68 7.73 11.97
C SER A 103 0.07 8.05 10.60
N ILE A 104 -0.47 9.25 10.43
CA ILE A 104 -0.98 9.73 9.13
C ILE A 104 0.09 9.67 8.05
N SER A 105 1.36 9.96 8.36
CA SER A 105 2.43 9.89 7.36
C SER A 105 2.62 8.47 6.80
N ASN A 106 2.76 7.46 7.66
CA ASN A 106 2.84 6.06 7.21
C ASN A 106 1.58 5.62 6.44
N PHE A 107 0.41 6.01 6.92
CA PHE A 107 -0.84 5.73 6.23
C PHE A 107 -0.88 6.36 4.82
N ASN A 108 -0.45 7.61 4.72
CA ASN A 108 -0.44 8.37 3.48
C ASN A 108 0.53 7.81 2.46
N TYR A 109 1.68 7.29 2.90
CA TYR A 109 2.60 6.57 2.03
C TYR A 109 1.90 5.38 1.34
N LYS A 110 1.25 4.52 2.14
CA LYS A 110 0.45 3.38 1.65
C LYS A 110 -0.72 3.82 0.76
N TYR A 111 -1.45 4.86 1.17
CA TYR A 111 -2.58 5.41 0.41
C TYR A 111 -2.13 5.93 -0.96
N LEU A 112 -1.03 6.68 -1.01
CA LEU A 112 -0.48 7.23 -2.26
C LEU A 112 0.03 6.14 -3.19
N ARG A 113 0.69 5.10 -2.67
CA ARG A 113 1.12 3.94 -3.48
C ARG A 113 -0.08 3.30 -4.19
N LYS A 114 -1.12 2.94 -3.44
CA LYS A 114 -2.35 2.36 -4.00
C LYS A 114 -3.07 3.32 -4.94
N TYR A 115 -3.13 4.62 -4.59
CA TYR A 115 -3.72 5.64 -5.46
C TYR A 115 -2.98 5.72 -6.78
N ASN A 116 -1.64 5.78 -6.76
CA ASN A 116 -0.82 5.91 -7.96
C ASN A 116 -0.90 4.68 -8.88
N ASP A 117 -1.25 3.51 -8.34
CA ASP A 117 -1.40 2.27 -9.10
C ASP A 117 -2.75 2.13 -9.86
N ILE A 118 -3.69 3.04 -9.62
CA ILE A 118 -4.98 3.03 -10.31
C ILE A 118 -4.87 3.69 -11.68
N ASP A 119 -5.62 3.18 -12.66
CA ASP A 119 -5.72 3.80 -13.99
C ASP A 119 -6.20 5.27 -13.91
N SER A 120 -5.70 6.10 -14.82
CA SER A 120 -5.98 7.54 -14.82
C SER A 120 -7.46 7.90 -15.01
N ASN A 121 -8.25 7.09 -15.70
CA ASN A 121 -9.68 7.34 -15.87
C ASN A 121 -10.46 7.06 -14.59
N ILE A 122 -10.10 5.98 -13.88
CA ILE A 122 -10.72 5.60 -12.61
C ILE A 122 -10.28 6.55 -11.49
N LYS A 123 -9.04 7.05 -11.51
CA LYS A 123 -8.54 8.04 -10.55
C LYS A 123 -9.42 9.28 -10.44
N LYS A 124 -10.07 9.69 -11.53
CA LYS A 124 -10.98 10.86 -11.57
C LYS A 124 -12.22 10.69 -10.68
N LEU A 125 -12.58 9.46 -10.33
CA LEU A 125 -13.70 9.16 -9.43
C LEU A 125 -13.33 9.29 -7.96
N ILE A 126 -12.04 9.34 -7.64
CA ILE A 126 -11.53 9.45 -6.28
C ILE A 126 -11.52 10.93 -5.90
N THR A 127 -12.11 11.25 -4.76
CA THR A 127 -12.26 12.61 -4.24
C THR A 127 -11.53 12.79 -2.91
N VAL A 128 -11.36 14.03 -2.45
CA VAL A 128 -10.87 14.33 -1.11
C VAL A 128 -11.75 13.69 -0.03
N ASN A 129 -13.07 13.61 -0.25
CA ASN A 129 -13.97 12.92 0.68
C ASN A 129 -13.66 11.43 0.83
N ASN A 130 -13.18 10.75 -0.22
CA ASN A 130 -12.72 9.37 -0.08
C ASN A 130 -11.50 9.28 0.85
N TYR A 131 -10.54 10.20 0.70
CA TYR A 131 -9.38 10.28 1.57
C TYR A 131 -9.74 10.64 3.02
N VAL A 132 -10.57 11.66 3.24
CA VAL A 132 -11.08 12.06 4.56
C VAL A 132 -11.78 10.88 5.25
N ASN A 133 -12.61 10.13 4.51
CA ASN A 133 -13.24 8.91 5.03
C ASN A 133 -12.24 7.79 5.37
N SER A 134 -11.06 7.80 4.76
CA SER A 134 -10.00 6.83 5.01
C SER A 134 -9.25 7.13 6.31
N ILE A 135 -9.13 8.41 6.67
CA ILE A 135 -8.54 8.87 7.93
C ILE A 135 -9.57 9.29 8.99
N ARG A 136 -10.84 8.90 8.85
CA ARG A 136 -11.97 9.38 9.67
C ARG A 136 -11.80 9.26 11.19
N SER A 137 -10.98 8.31 11.65
CA SER A 137 -10.64 8.14 13.07
C SER A 137 -9.69 9.23 13.61
N ARG A 138 -9.14 10.08 12.74
CA ARG A 138 -8.28 11.23 13.04
C ARG A 138 -9.06 12.52 12.86
N ILE A 139 -9.92 12.81 13.85
CA ILE A 139 -10.95 13.85 13.74
C ILE A 139 -10.34 15.22 13.41
N TYR A 140 -9.27 15.62 14.10
CA TYR A 140 -8.70 16.95 13.93
C TYR A 140 -8.14 17.19 12.50
N PRO A 141 -7.30 16.30 11.93
CA PRO A 141 -6.95 16.34 10.52
C PRO A 141 -8.15 16.41 9.56
N CYS A 142 -9.19 15.60 9.78
CA CYS A 142 -10.40 15.63 8.95
C CYS A 142 -11.07 17.00 8.98
N LEU A 143 -11.28 17.57 10.17
CA LEU A 143 -11.92 18.88 10.34
C LEU A 143 -11.13 19.97 9.62
N ARG A 144 -9.81 20.00 9.77
CA ARG A 144 -8.97 21.01 9.14
C ARG A 144 -8.97 20.91 7.61
N ILE A 145 -9.02 19.71 7.04
CA ILE A 145 -9.13 19.54 5.57
C ILE A 145 -10.46 20.11 5.06
N LEU A 146 -11.55 19.83 5.77
CA LEU A 146 -12.89 20.29 5.39
C LEU A 146 -13.06 21.82 5.55
N GLU A 147 -12.50 22.40 6.61
CA GLU A 147 -12.52 23.84 6.89
C GLU A 147 -11.79 24.66 5.82
N GLU A 148 -10.68 24.14 5.30
CA GLU A 148 -9.89 24.79 4.25
C GLU A 148 -10.42 24.52 2.83
N GLU A 149 -11.53 23.76 2.71
CA GLU A 149 -12.18 23.43 1.43
C GLU A 149 -11.22 22.84 0.38
N ILE A 150 -10.27 22.01 0.82
CA ILE A 150 -9.26 21.41 -0.08
C ILE A 150 -9.92 20.42 -1.05
N GLU A 151 -9.74 20.63 -2.36
CA GLU A 151 -10.30 19.78 -3.42
C GLU A 151 -9.30 18.82 -4.06
N ASP A 152 -7.99 19.11 -4.00
CA ASP A 152 -6.94 18.22 -4.52
C ASP A 152 -6.53 17.16 -3.49
N ILE A 153 -6.52 15.89 -3.91
CA ILE A 153 -6.17 14.76 -3.05
C ILE A 153 -4.73 14.86 -2.54
N LYS A 154 -3.77 15.22 -3.39
CA LYS A 154 -2.36 15.26 -2.99
C LYS A 154 -2.11 16.40 -2.01
N GLU A 155 -2.81 17.51 -2.17
CA GLU A 155 -2.82 18.61 -1.21
C GLU A 155 -3.44 18.18 0.12
N ALA A 156 -4.62 17.55 0.11
CA ALA A 156 -5.28 17.07 1.33
C ALA A 156 -4.40 16.10 2.13
N ILE A 157 -3.70 15.19 1.42
CA ILE A 157 -2.75 14.24 2.01
C ILE A 157 -1.59 14.97 2.71
N LYS A 158 -0.94 15.92 2.03
CA LYS A 158 0.16 16.70 2.62
C LYS A 158 -0.32 17.56 3.78
N TYR A 159 -1.52 18.12 3.68
CA TYR A 159 -2.11 18.95 4.70
C TYR A 159 -2.42 18.14 5.97
N ALA A 160 -2.95 16.92 5.83
CA ALA A 160 -3.21 16.02 6.95
C ALA A 160 -1.95 15.75 7.79
N GLU A 161 -0.80 15.51 7.15
CA GLU A 161 0.47 15.30 7.85
C GLU A 161 0.93 16.55 8.60
N LYS A 162 0.77 17.72 7.98
CA LYS A 162 1.08 18.99 8.63
C LYS A 162 0.21 19.18 9.87
N VAL A 163 -1.08 18.89 9.78
CA VAL A 163 -2.02 18.99 10.90
C VAL A 163 -1.69 18.00 12.01
N GLU A 164 -1.36 16.74 11.68
CA GLU A 164 -0.92 15.74 12.69
C GLU A 164 0.33 16.22 13.45
N ARG A 165 1.30 16.83 12.76
CA ARG A 165 2.49 17.41 13.40
C ARG A 165 2.14 18.57 14.35
N ILE A 166 1.16 19.40 13.99
CA ILE A 166 0.68 20.50 14.84
C ILE A 166 -0.04 19.93 16.07
N GLU A 167 -0.94 18.97 15.89
CA GLU A 167 -1.68 18.30 16.96
C GLU A 167 -0.74 17.71 18.01
N LYS A 168 0.30 16.99 17.56
CA LYS A 168 1.36 16.42 18.41
C LYS A 168 2.15 17.50 19.15
N LYS A 169 2.53 18.60 18.49
CA LYS A 169 3.27 19.71 19.13
C LYS A 169 2.46 20.44 20.20
N LEU A 170 1.14 20.53 20.00
CA LEU A 170 0.23 21.22 20.91
C LEU A 170 -0.39 20.31 21.97
N ASN A 171 -0.08 19.00 21.96
CA ASN A 171 -0.69 17.99 22.83
C ASN A 171 -2.23 18.00 22.79
N LEU A 172 -2.81 18.31 21.63
CA LEU A 172 -4.25 18.34 21.43
C LEU A 172 -4.78 16.91 21.35
N ASN A 173 -5.26 16.33 22.46
CA ASN A 173 -5.83 14.98 22.44
C ASN A 173 -7.34 15.01 22.14
N LEU A 174 -7.69 15.55 20.96
CA LEU A 174 -9.08 15.82 20.55
C LEU A 174 -9.90 14.54 20.34
N ASN A 175 -9.27 13.40 20.07
CA ASN A 175 -9.96 12.11 19.92
C ASN A 175 -10.65 11.65 21.22
N ASN A 176 -10.17 12.10 22.39
CA ASN A 176 -10.81 11.80 23.68
C ASN A 176 -11.98 12.73 23.99
N ILE A 177 -11.97 13.96 23.50
CA ILE A 177 -13.01 14.97 23.77
C ILE A 177 -14.34 14.57 23.09
N TYR A 178 -14.31 14.05 21.86
CA TYR A 178 -15.52 13.64 21.15
C TYR A 178 -16.06 12.25 21.53
N LYS A 179 -15.26 11.39 22.17
CA LYS A 179 -15.74 10.09 22.69
C LYS A 179 -16.58 10.25 23.96
N ASN A 180 -16.27 11.24 24.80
CA ASN A 180 -17.01 11.47 26.04
C ASN A 180 -18.40 12.09 25.79
N ASN A 181 -18.56 12.87 24.72
CA ASN A 181 -19.83 13.53 24.37
C ASN A 181 -20.87 12.60 23.69
N LYS A 182 -20.60 11.30 23.57
CA LYS A 182 -21.57 10.29 23.07
C LYS A 182 -22.18 9.43 24.18
N MET A 183 -21.82 9.68 25.44
CA MET A 183 -22.32 8.97 26.61
C MET A 183 -23.24 9.84 27.49
N GLU A 184 -23.70 10.99 26.99
CA GLU A 184 -24.75 11.83 27.60
C GLU A 184 -26.06 11.74 26.83
#